data_AF-A0A7W1CN64-F1
#
_entry.id   AF-A0A7W1CN64-F1
#
_cell.length_a   1.000
_cell.length_b   1.000
_cell.length_c   1.000
_cell.angle_alpha   90.00
_cell.angle_beta   90.00
_cell.angle_gamma   90.00
#
_symmetry.space_group_name_H-M   'P 1'
#
loop_
_entity.id
_entity.type
_entity.pdbx_description
1 polymer ?
#
loop_
_entity_poly.entity_id
_entity_poly.type
_entity_poly.pdbx_seq_one_letter_code
_entity_poly.pdbx_strand_id
1 'polypeptide(L)'
;MTELYAAGAGIYGPVEDWATDIDHADPQYNPRAPEIWAELRDAGCPVAHTDRYGGMWAPLTHELVREVAYDTDHFTSRSVVVSTADPDEIPDPPVGGAPPITSDPPFHQLARRLLLPPFAPKQIEPWEPEVRKLCRERLDDMGDITPGETVVDAAVQYAQHIPVNVISRMLGFPLDDDDLMREFV
;
A
#
# COMPACT_ATOMS: atom_id res chain seq x y z
N MET A 1 -27.15 -28.72 -6.98
CA MET A 1 -26.67 -27.32 -7.05
C MET A 1 -25.15 -27.35 -7.04
N THR A 2 -24.56 -27.97 -8.05
CA THR A 2 -23.14 -28.40 -8.04
C THR A 2 -22.48 -28.09 -9.38
N GLU A 3 -22.93 -27.02 -10.04
CA GLU A 3 -22.48 -26.64 -11.39
C GLU A 3 -22.34 -25.11 -11.53
N LEU A 4 -21.61 -24.45 -10.61
CA LEU A 4 -21.28 -23.02 -10.76
C LEU A 4 -19.81 -22.66 -10.53
N TYR A 5 -18.92 -23.63 -10.26
CA TYR A 5 -17.47 -23.40 -10.33
C TYR A 5 -16.93 -23.93 -11.65
N ALA A 6 -17.33 -23.28 -12.76
CA ALA A 6 -16.58 -23.38 -13.99
C ALA A 6 -15.12 -23.02 -13.67
N ALA A 7 -14.19 -23.85 -14.12
CA ALA A 7 -12.77 -23.78 -13.81
C ALA A 7 -12.23 -22.35 -13.99
N GLY A 8 -12.09 -21.62 -12.89
CA GLY A 8 -11.41 -20.34 -12.89
C GLY A 8 -9.98 -20.55 -13.34
N ALA A 9 -9.49 -19.68 -14.22
CA ALA A 9 -8.05 -19.54 -14.43
C ALA A 9 -7.37 -19.56 -13.06
N GLY A 10 -6.29 -20.34 -12.92
CA GLY A 10 -5.58 -20.40 -11.66
C GLY A 10 -5.26 -18.96 -11.20
N ILE A 11 -5.51 -18.65 -9.92
CA ILE A 11 -5.15 -17.34 -9.36
C ILE A 11 -3.67 -17.04 -9.60
N TYR A 12 -2.87 -18.11 -9.67
CA TYR A 12 -1.44 -18.08 -9.90
C TYR A 12 -1.09 -18.60 -11.29
N GLY A 13 -0.10 -17.95 -11.90
CA GLY A 13 0.39 -18.23 -13.24
C GLY A 13 0.92 -16.94 -13.86
N PRO A 14 1.78 -17.02 -14.89
CA PRO A 14 2.26 -15.83 -15.57
C PRO A 14 1.09 -15.03 -16.16
N VAL A 15 1.21 -13.70 -16.16
CA VAL A 15 0.28 -12.82 -16.87
C VAL A 15 0.43 -13.03 -18.39
N GLU A 16 -0.68 -13.32 -19.07
CA GLU A 16 -0.70 -13.48 -20.53
C GLU A 16 -0.89 -12.13 -21.25
N ASP A 17 -1.75 -11.27 -20.70
CA ASP A 17 -2.05 -9.94 -21.20
C ASP A 17 -2.35 -9.00 -20.02
N TRP A 18 -1.55 -7.95 -19.86
CA TRP A 18 -1.73 -6.99 -18.78
C TRP A 18 -3.08 -6.26 -18.86
N ALA A 19 -3.72 -6.13 -20.01
CA ALA A 19 -5.02 -5.45 -20.13
C ALA A 19 -6.19 -6.31 -19.62
N THR A 20 -6.10 -7.63 -19.75
CA THR A 20 -7.23 -8.56 -19.54
C THR A 20 -6.96 -9.71 -18.57
N ASP A 21 -5.71 -9.82 -18.08
CA ASP A 21 -5.26 -10.79 -17.08
C ASP A 21 -4.24 -10.16 -16.10
N ILE A 22 -4.41 -8.87 -15.74
CA ILE A 22 -3.48 -8.18 -14.82
C ILE A 22 -3.35 -8.91 -13.48
N ASP A 23 -2.12 -9.18 -13.06
CA ASP A 23 -1.83 -9.73 -11.73
C ASP A 23 -0.73 -8.94 -11.03
N HIS A 24 -1.08 -8.30 -9.92
CA HIS A 24 -0.16 -7.52 -9.10
C HIS A 24 0.86 -8.39 -8.36
N ALA A 25 0.61 -9.71 -8.26
CA ALA A 25 1.52 -10.67 -7.65
C ALA A 25 2.47 -11.33 -8.65
N ASP A 26 2.33 -11.05 -9.96
CA ASP A 26 3.24 -11.59 -10.97
C ASP A 26 4.69 -11.07 -10.72
N PRO A 27 5.72 -11.93 -10.74
CA PRO A 27 7.10 -11.52 -10.51
C PRO A 27 7.63 -10.43 -11.46
N GLN A 28 7.03 -10.29 -12.65
CA GLN A 28 7.36 -9.24 -13.61
C GLN A 28 6.72 -7.89 -13.30
N TYR A 29 5.67 -7.86 -12.47
CA TYR A 29 4.96 -6.62 -12.15
C TYR A 29 5.87 -5.60 -11.48
N ASN A 30 6.46 -5.90 -10.31
CA ASN A 30 7.27 -4.94 -9.57
C ASN A 30 8.48 -4.38 -10.35
N PRO A 31 9.28 -5.20 -11.05
CA PRO A 31 10.43 -4.69 -11.81
C PRO A 31 10.04 -3.84 -13.04
N ARG A 32 8.80 -3.96 -13.54
CA ARG A 32 8.34 -3.30 -14.77
C ARG A 32 7.10 -2.43 -14.58
N ALA A 33 6.72 -2.13 -13.34
CA ALA A 33 5.44 -1.49 -13.08
C ALA A 33 5.27 -0.19 -13.89
N PRO A 34 6.24 0.75 -13.92
CA PRO A 34 6.09 1.98 -14.71
C PRO A 34 5.82 1.73 -16.20
N GLU A 35 6.50 0.75 -16.80
CA GLU A 35 6.32 0.35 -18.20
C GLU A 35 4.95 -0.29 -18.42
N ILE A 36 4.56 -1.25 -17.59
CA ILE A 36 3.25 -1.92 -17.66
C ILE A 36 2.12 -0.89 -17.58
N TRP A 37 2.19 0.03 -16.61
CA TRP A 37 1.19 1.09 -16.46
C TRP A 37 1.17 2.05 -17.66
N ALA A 38 2.30 2.28 -18.33
CA ALA A 38 2.34 3.08 -19.55
C ALA A 38 1.70 2.33 -20.73
N GLU A 39 2.09 1.07 -20.95
CA GLU A 39 1.53 0.18 -21.99
C GLU A 39 0.00 0.09 -21.86
N LEU A 40 -0.51 -0.10 -20.64
CA LEU A 40 -1.93 -0.15 -20.32
C LEU A 40 -2.67 1.13 -20.69
N ARG A 41 -2.10 2.30 -20.38
CA ARG A 41 -2.73 3.59 -20.76
C ARG A 41 -2.70 3.82 -22.27
N ASP A 42 -1.65 3.39 -22.95
CA ASP A 42 -1.50 3.54 -24.39
C ASP A 42 -2.41 2.58 -25.20
N ALA A 43 -2.83 1.46 -24.59
CA ALA A 43 -3.75 0.50 -25.20
C ALA A 43 -5.16 1.05 -25.47
N GLY A 44 -5.51 2.20 -24.87
CA GLY A 44 -6.74 2.95 -25.17
C GLY A 44 -7.99 2.52 -24.41
N CYS A 45 -8.04 1.31 -23.85
CA CYS A 45 -9.05 0.95 -22.86
C CYS A 45 -8.69 1.60 -21.52
N PRO A 46 -9.58 2.38 -20.86
CA PRO A 46 -9.21 3.13 -19.67
C PRO A 46 -9.25 2.29 -18.37
N VAL A 47 -9.56 1.00 -18.47
CA VAL A 47 -9.66 0.05 -17.35
C VAL A 47 -9.05 -1.29 -17.80
N ALA A 48 -8.11 -1.82 -17.02
CA ALA A 48 -7.64 -3.20 -17.15
C ALA A 48 -8.45 -4.11 -16.21
N HIS A 49 -8.51 -5.41 -16.48
CA HIS A 49 -9.23 -6.35 -15.63
C HIS A 49 -8.59 -7.73 -15.60
N THR A 50 -9.04 -8.58 -14.67
CA THR A 50 -8.72 -10.00 -14.59
C THR A 50 -9.85 -10.76 -13.90
N ASP A 51 -10.02 -12.04 -14.22
CA ASP A 51 -10.91 -12.95 -13.48
C ASP A 51 -10.23 -13.56 -12.23
N ARG A 52 -8.93 -13.32 -12.05
CA ARG A 52 -8.19 -13.72 -10.84
C ARG A 52 -8.78 -13.04 -9.60
N TYR A 53 -8.54 -13.62 -8.43
CA TYR A 53 -9.02 -13.10 -7.15
C TYR A 53 -10.55 -12.98 -7.03
N GLY A 54 -11.33 -13.65 -7.89
CA GLY A 54 -12.78 -13.50 -7.95
C GLY A 54 -13.25 -12.34 -8.82
N GLY A 55 -12.35 -11.72 -9.59
CA GLY A 55 -12.60 -10.57 -10.44
C GLY A 55 -11.96 -9.31 -9.89
N MET A 56 -11.17 -8.62 -10.71
CA MET A 56 -10.57 -7.33 -10.36
C MET A 56 -10.58 -6.39 -11.56
N TRP A 57 -10.81 -5.10 -11.29
CA TRP A 57 -10.80 -4.01 -12.25
C TRP A 57 -9.81 -2.94 -11.79
N ALA A 58 -8.94 -2.49 -12.70
CA ALA A 58 -7.91 -1.50 -12.45
C ALA A 58 -8.13 -0.26 -13.33
N PRO A 59 -8.73 0.82 -12.79
CA PRO A 59 -8.84 2.08 -13.50
C PRO A 59 -7.46 2.69 -13.79
N LEU A 60 -7.25 3.13 -15.03
CA LEU A 60 -5.92 3.55 -15.51
C LEU A 60 -5.74 5.06 -15.62
N THR A 61 -6.83 5.83 -15.47
CA THR A 61 -6.83 7.28 -15.60
C THR A 61 -7.10 7.94 -14.26
N HIS A 62 -6.53 9.13 -14.05
CA HIS A 62 -6.81 9.94 -12.87
C HIS A 62 -8.31 10.19 -12.68
N GLU A 63 -9.05 10.42 -13.77
CA GLU A 63 -10.49 10.67 -13.73
C GLU A 63 -11.26 9.48 -13.16
N LEU A 64 -11.01 8.27 -13.66
CA LEU A 64 -11.71 7.08 -13.17
C LEU A 64 -11.27 6.68 -11.76
N VAL A 65 -9.97 6.78 -11.45
CA VAL A 65 -9.49 6.54 -10.07
C VAL A 65 -10.17 7.50 -9.09
N ARG A 66 -10.30 8.78 -9.49
CA ARG A 66 -11.01 9.78 -8.69
C ARG A 66 -12.49 9.43 -8.56
N GLU A 67 -13.16 9.07 -9.65
CA GLU A 67 -14.58 8.70 -9.59
C GLU A 67 -14.83 7.56 -8.59
N VAL A 68 -14.09 6.47 -8.70
CA VAL A 68 -14.16 5.31 -7.79
C VAL A 68 -13.83 5.72 -6.36
N ALA A 69 -12.75 6.47 -6.14
CA ALA A 69 -12.30 6.84 -4.79
C ALA A 69 -13.27 7.76 -4.03
N TYR A 70 -14.12 8.51 -4.73
CA TYR A 70 -15.09 9.42 -4.11
C TYR A 70 -16.51 8.84 -4.06
N ASP A 71 -16.81 7.77 -4.80
CA ASP A 71 -18.11 7.10 -4.79
C ASP A 71 -18.17 5.96 -3.78
N THR A 72 -18.21 6.31 -2.50
CA THR A 72 -18.28 5.36 -1.39
C THR A 72 -19.64 4.67 -1.26
N ASP A 73 -20.65 5.08 -2.05
CA ASP A 73 -21.97 4.45 -2.05
C ASP A 73 -21.99 3.19 -2.91
N HIS A 74 -21.17 3.17 -3.99
CA HIS A 74 -21.06 2.02 -4.90
C HIS A 74 -19.74 1.25 -4.73
N PHE A 75 -18.69 1.88 -4.21
CA PHE A 75 -17.39 1.25 -4.00
C PHE A 75 -17.04 1.24 -2.50
N THR A 76 -17.36 0.12 -1.84
CA THR A 76 -17.04 -0.09 -0.43
C THR A 76 -15.53 -0.18 -0.19
N SER A 77 -15.08 0.37 0.94
CA SER A 77 -13.73 0.20 1.46
C SER A 77 -13.62 -0.93 2.49
N ARG A 78 -14.64 -1.77 2.71
CA ARG A 78 -14.56 -2.88 3.69
C ARG A 78 -13.46 -3.90 3.37
N SER A 79 -13.10 -4.05 2.10
CA SER A 79 -11.92 -4.79 1.64
C SER A 79 -11.05 -3.92 0.75
N VAL A 80 -9.84 -3.62 1.21
CA VAL A 80 -8.89 -2.71 0.52
C VAL A 80 -7.68 -3.43 -0.07
N VAL A 81 -7.60 -4.74 0.11
CA VAL A 81 -6.53 -5.59 -0.42
C VAL A 81 -7.12 -6.46 -1.51
N VAL A 82 -6.55 -6.40 -2.71
CA VAL A 82 -6.91 -7.29 -3.81
C VAL A 82 -6.51 -8.71 -3.42
N SER A 83 -7.51 -9.52 -3.07
CA SER A 83 -7.34 -10.88 -2.58
C SER A 83 -8.62 -11.68 -2.84
N THR A 84 -8.61 -12.97 -2.52
CA THR A 84 -9.82 -13.81 -2.58
C THR A 84 -10.74 -13.67 -1.38
N ALA A 85 -10.47 -12.74 -0.46
CA ALA A 85 -11.30 -12.53 0.72
C ALA A 85 -12.62 -11.84 0.33
N ASP A 86 -13.74 -12.42 0.76
CA ASP A 86 -15.07 -11.83 0.58
C ASP A 86 -15.26 -10.68 1.60
N PRO A 87 -15.52 -9.44 1.16
CA PRO A 87 -15.78 -8.31 2.07
C PRO A 87 -16.94 -8.56 3.03
N ASP A 88 -17.93 -9.38 2.66
CA ASP A 88 -19.09 -9.67 3.52
C ASP A 88 -18.78 -10.67 4.64
N GLU A 89 -17.67 -11.41 4.52
CA GLU A 89 -17.16 -12.27 5.58
C GLU A 89 -16.30 -11.51 6.61
N ILE A 90 -15.88 -10.28 6.29
CA ILE A 90 -15.13 -9.42 7.21
C ILE A 90 -16.12 -8.80 8.22
N PRO A 91 -15.91 -9.03 9.55
CA PRO A 91 -16.78 -8.43 10.56
C PRO A 91 -16.84 -6.91 10.42
N ASP A 92 -18.02 -6.35 10.65
CA ASP A 92 -18.18 -4.90 10.60
C ASP A 92 -17.32 -4.19 11.67
N PRO A 93 -16.91 -2.94 11.40
CA PRO A 93 -16.24 -2.13 12.40
C PRO A 93 -17.13 -1.95 13.65
N PRO A 94 -16.54 -1.88 14.87
CA PRO A 94 -15.12 -1.72 15.17
C PRO A 94 -14.37 -3.05 15.42
N VAL A 95 -15.00 -4.21 15.19
CA VAL A 95 -14.43 -5.51 15.56
C VAL A 95 -13.58 -6.10 14.44
N GLY A 96 -13.92 -5.85 13.18
CA GLY A 96 -13.14 -6.29 12.01
C GLY A 96 -12.37 -5.16 11.31
N GLY A 97 -11.37 -5.57 10.51
CA GLY A 97 -10.51 -4.68 9.73
C GLY A 97 -9.60 -3.76 10.54
N ALA A 98 -9.09 -2.72 9.88
CA ALA A 98 -8.30 -1.63 10.46
C ALA A 98 -8.90 -0.27 10.03
N PRO A 99 -10.04 0.16 10.59
CA PRO A 99 -10.63 1.45 10.25
C PRO A 99 -9.66 2.60 10.60
N PRO A 100 -9.67 3.73 9.86
CA PRO A 100 -10.70 4.12 8.90
C PRO A 100 -10.56 3.47 7.53
N ILE A 101 -9.37 3.02 7.12
CA ILE A 101 -9.13 2.57 5.75
C ILE A 101 -10.05 1.41 5.34
N THR A 102 -10.42 0.52 6.26
CA THR A 102 -11.32 -0.61 6.00
C THR A 102 -12.80 -0.34 6.39
N SER A 103 -13.31 0.88 6.19
CA SER A 103 -14.69 1.21 6.60
C SER A 103 -15.35 2.26 5.73
N ASP A 104 -16.68 2.21 5.64
CA ASP A 104 -17.50 3.16 4.89
C ASP A 104 -18.16 4.21 5.82
N PRO A 105 -18.68 5.33 5.27
CA PRO A 105 -19.59 6.21 6.00
C PRO A 105 -20.80 5.46 6.58
N PRO A 106 -21.32 5.87 7.76
CA PRO A 106 -20.86 6.99 8.57
C PRO A 106 -19.68 6.65 9.50
N PHE A 107 -19.36 5.36 9.71
CA PHE A 107 -18.35 4.95 10.69
C PHE A 107 -16.94 5.45 10.33
N HIS A 108 -16.59 5.47 9.04
CA HIS A 108 -15.34 6.05 8.54
C HIS A 108 -15.08 7.45 9.11
N GLN A 109 -16.11 8.32 9.14
CA GLN A 109 -15.97 9.69 9.65
C GLN A 109 -15.69 9.72 11.15
N LEU A 110 -16.32 8.81 11.90
CA LEU A 110 -16.09 8.67 13.34
C LEU A 110 -14.65 8.23 13.62
N ALA A 111 -14.19 7.16 12.98
CA ALA A 111 -12.83 6.64 13.14
C ALA A 111 -11.78 7.68 12.72
N ARG A 112 -11.96 8.31 11.55
CA ARG A 112 -11.08 9.37 11.04
C ARG A 112 -10.98 10.55 12.01
N ARG A 113 -12.09 10.99 12.61
CA ARG A 113 -12.10 12.09 13.58
C ARG A 113 -11.30 11.77 14.85
N LEU A 114 -11.26 10.51 15.27
CA LEU A 114 -10.48 10.07 16.44
C LEU A 114 -8.99 9.97 16.12
N LEU A 115 -8.61 9.51 14.91
CA LEU A 115 -7.22 9.25 14.55
C LEU A 115 -6.47 10.45 13.97
N LEU A 116 -7.14 11.40 13.30
CA LEU A 116 -6.46 12.51 12.64
C LEU A 116 -5.76 13.54 13.55
N PRO A 117 -6.22 13.86 14.78
CA PRO A 117 -5.65 14.98 15.53
C PRO A 117 -4.13 14.94 15.73
N PRO A 118 -3.49 13.79 16.07
CA PRO A 118 -2.03 13.68 16.16
C PRO A 118 -1.27 13.93 14.85
N PHE A 119 -1.95 13.85 13.70
CA PHE A 119 -1.38 14.06 12.37
C PHE A 119 -1.69 15.44 11.79
N ALA A 120 -2.29 16.35 12.58
CA ALA A 120 -2.51 17.72 12.14
C ALA A 120 -1.17 18.46 11.91
N PRO A 121 -1.09 19.44 10.98
CA PRO A 121 0.17 20.12 10.66
C PRO A 121 0.94 20.64 11.88
N LYS A 122 0.25 21.28 12.83
CA LYS A 122 0.87 21.78 14.08
C LYS A 122 1.43 20.69 15.00
N GLN A 123 0.94 19.46 14.90
CA GLN A 123 1.44 18.31 15.66
C GLN A 123 2.63 17.64 14.94
N ILE A 124 2.66 17.72 13.60
CA ILE A 124 3.72 17.15 12.77
C ILE A 124 4.92 18.10 12.61
N GLU A 125 4.70 19.41 12.53
CA GLU A 125 5.76 20.42 12.38
C GLU A 125 6.94 20.23 13.37
N PRO A 126 6.71 19.97 14.67
CA PRO A 126 7.80 19.74 15.63
C PRO A 126 8.64 18.48 15.39
N TRP A 127 8.21 17.55 14.53
CA TRP A 127 8.98 16.34 14.20
C TRP A 127 10.12 16.61 13.22
N GLU A 128 10.10 17.72 12.48
CA GLU A 128 11.12 18.01 11.46
C GLU A 128 12.57 17.94 12.00
N PRO A 129 12.91 18.54 13.16
CA PRO A 129 14.26 18.44 13.72
C PRO A 129 14.65 17.00 14.09
N GLU A 130 13.72 16.22 14.65
CA GLU A 130 13.96 14.83 15.06
C GLU A 130 14.13 13.90 13.87
N VAL A 131 13.30 14.06 12.84
CA VAL A 131 13.43 13.32 11.57
C VAL A 131 14.75 13.68 10.90
N ARG A 132 15.12 14.97 10.86
CA ARG A 132 16.38 15.42 10.29
C ARG A 132 17.59 14.87 11.05
N LYS A 133 17.51 14.80 12.38
CA LYS A 133 18.55 14.19 13.21
C LYS A 133 18.70 12.70 12.89
N LEU A 134 17.61 11.94 12.87
CA LEU A 134 17.61 10.53 12.48
C LEU A 134 18.25 10.33 11.09
N CYS A 135 17.84 11.15 10.11
CA CYS A 135 18.40 11.11 8.76
C CYS A 135 19.91 11.40 8.73
N ARG A 136 20.45 12.18 9.66
CA ARG A 136 21.91 12.44 9.75
C ARG A 136 22.63 11.29 10.43
N GLU A 137 22.08 10.80 11.55
CA GLU A 137 22.63 9.65 12.27
C GLU A 137 22.76 8.44 11.34
N ARG A 138 21.74 8.18 10.51
CA ARG A 138 21.79 7.08 9.53
C ARG A 138 22.81 7.28 8.41
N LEU A 139 23.15 8.53 8.07
CA LEU A 139 24.25 8.80 7.13
C LEU A 139 25.61 8.63 7.81
N ASP A 140 25.74 9.09 9.05
CA ASP A 140 26.96 8.96 9.85
C ASP A 140 27.28 7.48 10.12
N ASP A 141 26.26 6.64 10.35
CA ASP A 141 26.37 5.19 10.54
C ASP A 141 26.97 4.46 9.31
N MET A 142 26.91 5.05 8.12
CA MET A 142 27.53 4.48 6.91
C MET A 142 29.06 4.60 6.91
N GLY A 143 29.63 5.46 7.75
CA GLY A 143 31.06 5.71 7.84
C GLY A 143 31.66 6.44 6.64
N ASP A 144 32.98 6.34 6.50
CA ASP A 144 33.73 7.04 5.46
C ASP A 144 33.44 6.46 4.06
N ILE A 145 33.07 7.34 3.12
CA ILE A 145 32.78 6.98 1.73
C ILE A 145 33.98 7.32 0.84
N THR A 146 34.51 6.32 0.14
CA THR A 146 35.51 6.50 -0.91
C THR A 146 34.85 6.40 -2.28
N PRO A 147 34.77 7.50 -3.05
CA PRO A 147 34.12 7.48 -4.36
C PRO A 147 34.69 6.42 -5.31
N GLY A 148 33.81 5.57 -5.86
CA GLY A 148 34.19 4.49 -6.75
C GLY A 148 34.65 3.20 -6.07
N GLU A 149 34.79 3.20 -4.74
CA GLU A 149 35.16 2.00 -3.95
C GLU A 149 34.05 1.59 -2.98
N THR A 150 33.51 2.53 -2.21
CA THR A 150 32.43 2.23 -1.25
C THR A 150 31.11 2.05 -1.99
N VAL A 151 30.47 0.90 -1.78
CA VAL A 151 29.12 0.62 -2.26
C VAL A 151 28.15 0.81 -1.10
N VAL A 152 27.11 1.62 -1.31
CA VAL A 152 26.03 1.85 -0.36
C VAL A 152 24.73 1.37 -0.97
N ASP A 153 24.04 0.46 -0.30
CA ASP A 153 22.64 0.15 -0.55
C ASP A 153 21.78 1.15 0.23
N ALA A 154 21.37 2.24 -0.43
CA ALA A 154 20.57 3.28 0.21
C ALA A 154 19.14 2.81 0.57
N ALA A 155 18.64 1.72 -0.03
CA ALA A 155 17.35 1.17 0.39
C ALA A 155 17.50 0.49 1.74
N VAL A 156 18.49 -0.39 1.86
CA VAL A 156 18.73 -1.20 3.06
C VAL A 156 19.37 -0.39 4.18
N GLN A 157 20.39 0.40 3.89
CA GLN A 157 21.20 1.10 4.90
C GLN A 157 20.64 2.47 5.31
N TYR A 158 19.58 2.95 4.65
CA TYR A 158 19.04 4.29 4.90
C TYR A 158 17.52 4.37 4.86
N ALA A 159 16.93 4.22 3.68
CA ALA A 159 15.56 4.62 3.43
C ALA A 159 14.56 3.85 4.29
N GLN A 160 14.70 2.53 4.40
CA GLN A 160 13.76 1.70 5.17
C GLN A 160 13.77 2.01 6.68
N HIS A 161 14.87 2.55 7.21
CA HIS A 161 14.98 2.85 8.64
C HIS A 161 14.17 4.09 9.06
N ILE A 162 13.97 5.05 8.14
CA ILE A 162 13.43 6.37 8.50
C ILE A 162 11.94 6.29 8.88
N PRO A 163 11.03 5.76 8.04
CA PRO A 163 9.60 5.81 8.35
C PRO A 163 9.22 4.96 9.57
N VAL A 164 9.78 3.75 9.68
CA VAL A 164 9.50 2.81 10.77
C VAL A 164 9.92 3.39 12.12
N ASN A 165 11.12 3.99 12.20
CA ASN A 165 11.60 4.62 13.41
C ASN A 165 10.75 5.84 13.80
N VAL A 166 10.38 6.69 12.83
CA VAL A 166 9.55 7.88 13.10
C VAL A 166 8.20 7.47 13.66
N ILE A 167 7.51 6.51 13.03
CA ILE A 167 6.22 6.01 13.52
C ILE A 167 6.37 5.32 14.88
N SER A 168 7.44 4.54 15.09
CA SER A 168 7.69 3.88 16.37
C SER A 168 7.85 4.88 17.51
N ARG A 169 8.59 5.97 17.27
CA ARG A 169 8.73 7.09 18.20
C ARG A 169 7.41 7.82 18.44
N MET A 170 6.62 8.06 17.40
CA MET A 170 5.29 8.67 17.53
C MET A 170 4.34 7.83 18.39
N LEU A 171 4.44 6.50 18.30
CA LEU A 171 3.63 5.54 19.06
C LEU A 171 4.17 5.27 20.47
N GLY A 172 5.36 5.80 20.80
CA GLY A 172 5.99 5.62 22.11
C GLY A 172 6.60 4.23 22.34
N PHE A 173 6.94 3.52 21.27
CA PHE A 173 7.66 2.26 21.38
C PHE A 173 9.13 2.46 21.83
N PRO A 174 9.75 1.45 22.46
CA PRO A 174 11.16 1.50 22.82
C PRO A 174 12.06 1.73 21.59
N LEU A 175 13.06 2.58 21.73
CA LEU A 175 14.01 2.87 20.64
C LEU A 175 14.91 1.68 20.29
N ASP A 176 15.14 0.78 21.25
CA ASP A 176 15.96 -0.41 21.05
C ASP A 176 15.24 -1.47 20.20
N ASP A 177 13.93 -1.31 19.96
CA ASP A 177 13.12 -2.21 19.11
C ASP A 177 13.12 -1.79 17.63
N ASP A 178 13.91 -0.79 17.22
CA ASP A 178 13.95 -0.27 15.84
C ASP A 178 14.08 -1.37 14.77
N ASP A 179 15.01 -2.31 14.95
CA ASP A 179 15.22 -3.41 14.01
C ASP A 179 14.07 -4.41 14.02
N LEU A 180 13.51 -4.68 15.20
CA LEU A 180 12.34 -5.54 15.34
C LEU A 180 11.13 -4.94 14.61
N MET A 181 10.91 -3.64 14.75
CA MET A 181 9.81 -2.95 14.07
C MET A 181 9.95 -2.97 12.56
N ARG A 182 11.17 -3.02 12.03
CA ARG A 182 11.43 -3.15 10.59
C ARG A 182 11.11 -4.55 10.06
N GLU A 183 11.17 -5.59 10.89
CA GLU A 183 10.78 -6.94 10.46
C GLU A 183 9.24 -7.11 10.41
N PHE A 184 8.50 -6.27 11.15
CA PHE A 184 7.04 -6.33 11.18
C PHE A 184 6.33 -5.58 10.05
N VAL A 185 7.02 -4.70 9.33
CA VAL A 185 6.44 -3.76 8.36
C VAL A 185 7.05 -3.94 6.98
#